data_AF-A0A2D5VHK0-F1
#
_entry.id   AF-A0A2D5VHK0-F1
#
_cell.length_a   1.000
_cell.length_b   1.000
_cell.length_c   1.000
_cell.angle_alpha   90.00
_cell.angle_beta   90.00
_cell.angle_gamma   90.00
#
_symmetry.space_group_name_H-M   'P 1'
#
loop_
_entity.id
_entity.type
_entity.pdbx_description
1 polymer ?
#
loop_
_entity_poly.entity_id
_entity_poly.type
_entity_poly.pdbx_seq_one_letter_code
_entity_poly.pdbx_strand_id
1 'polypeptide(L)'
;MKITKVTPWLIKAQRPFLDTADDSKNANRFKEYVFVEVSTDEGITGWGEITGTSAVSNRTVCAGLRHVSEQIEGDDPRLIEMIWNKIFRAFTYMGSRGASTNNIISAIDIAL
;
A
#
# COMPACT_ATOMS: atom_id res chain seq x y z
N MET A 1 15.31 8.04 13.76
CA MET A 1 14.15 7.82 12.88
C MET A 1 13.75 6.37 12.93
N LYS A 2 12.52 6.12 13.37
CA LYS A 2 11.90 4.80 13.43
C LYS A 2 10.47 4.91 12.92
N ILE A 3 10.02 3.89 12.21
CA ILE A 3 8.63 3.76 11.81
C ILE A 3 7.80 3.51 13.06
N THR A 4 6.75 4.30 13.26
CA THR A 4 5.82 4.17 14.39
C THR A 4 4.54 3.48 13.97
N LYS A 5 4.07 3.74 12.75
CA LYS A 5 2.79 3.20 12.27
C LYS A 5 2.70 3.27 10.75
N VAL A 6 2.02 2.30 10.16
CA VAL A 6 1.56 2.32 8.77
C VAL A 6 0.03 2.31 8.75
N THR A 7 -0.57 3.35 8.16
CA THR A 7 -2.02 3.53 8.09
C THR A 7 -2.51 3.37 6.65
N PRO A 8 -3.36 2.36 6.35
CA PRO A 8 -4.01 2.25 5.05
C PRO A 8 -5.25 3.14 4.97
N TRP A 9 -5.34 3.94 3.91
CA TRP A 9 -6.44 4.83 3.59
C TRP A 9 -7.18 4.32 2.34
N LEU A 10 -8.41 3.85 2.50
CA LEU A 10 -9.26 3.46 1.38
C LEU A 10 -10.19 4.63 1.03
N ILE A 11 -9.94 5.26 -0.11
CA ILE A 11 -10.68 6.44 -0.58
C ILE A 11 -11.52 6.05 -1.78
N LYS A 12 -12.80 6.42 -1.75
CA LYS A 12 -13.69 6.28 -2.90
C LYS A 12 -13.85 7.65 -3.54
N ALA A 13 -13.36 7.79 -4.77
CA ALA A 13 -13.44 9.03 -5.54
C ALA A 13 -14.27 8.83 -6.81
N GLN A 14 -14.88 9.90 -7.29
CA GLN A 14 -15.50 9.91 -8.62
C GLN A 14 -14.41 9.80 -9.68
N ARG A 15 -14.66 9.04 -10.75
CA ARG A 15 -13.71 8.95 -11.86
C ARG A 15 -13.39 10.35 -12.39
N PRO A 16 -12.11 10.64 -12.74
CA PRO A 16 -11.76 11.89 -13.39
C PRO A 16 -12.61 12.09 -14.65
N PHE A 17 -13.02 13.34 -14.89
CA PHE A 17 -13.74 13.71 -16.12
C PHE A 17 -12.91 13.43 -17.39
N LEU A 18 -11.58 13.44 -17.25
CA LEU A 18 -10.63 13.12 -18.31
C LEU A 18 -10.20 11.64 -18.18
N ASP A 19 -10.97 10.72 -18.77
CA ASP A 19 -10.62 9.29 -18.85
C ASP A 19 -9.74 9.04 -20.09
N THR A 20 -8.48 9.49 -20.05
CA THR A 20 -7.50 9.28 -21.15
C THR A 20 -7.05 7.83 -21.28
N ALA A 21 -7.33 6.99 -20.29
CA ALA A 21 -6.94 5.59 -20.26
C ALA A 21 -7.96 4.66 -20.97
N ASP A 22 -9.12 5.19 -21.38
CA ASP A 22 -10.23 4.44 -21.98
C ASP A 22 -10.60 3.20 -21.14
N ASP A 23 -10.72 3.39 -19.82
CA ASP A 23 -11.16 2.38 -18.85
C ASP A 23 -12.69 2.06 -19.00
N SER A 24 -13.24 2.23 -20.20
CA SER A 24 -14.66 2.32 -20.56
C SER A 24 -15.47 1.03 -20.43
N LYS A 25 -14.86 -0.07 -20.00
CA LYS A 25 -15.55 -1.37 -19.85
C LYS A 25 -16.35 -1.53 -18.55
N ASN A 26 -16.33 -0.56 -17.64
CA ASN A 26 -17.03 -0.66 -16.36
C ASN A 26 -17.97 0.53 -16.10
N ALA A 27 -19.26 0.25 -15.94
CA ALA A 27 -20.35 1.22 -15.73
C ALA A 27 -20.30 1.97 -14.38
N ASN A 28 -19.26 1.74 -13.56
CA ASN A 28 -19.17 2.32 -12.22
C ASN A 28 -18.40 3.64 -12.24
N ARG A 29 -19.11 4.75 -11.97
CA ARG A 29 -18.54 6.11 -11.93
C ARG A 29 -17.62 6.38 -10.73
N PHE A 30 -17.47 5.43 -9.81
CA PHE A 30 -16.61 5.54 -8.63
C PHE A 30 -15.44 4.56 -8.71
N LYS A 31 -14.24 5.06 -8.43
CA LYS A 31 -13.00 4.27 -8.31
C LYS A 31 -12.52 4.30 -6.86
N GLU A 32 -12.07 3.16 -6.38
CA GLU A 32 -11.44 3.06 -5.06
C GLU A 32 -9.93 3.17 -5.23
N TYR A 33 -9.33 4.02 -4.42
CA TYR A 33 -7.88 4.23 -4.32
C TYR A 33 -7.43 3.82 -2.93
N VAL A 34 -6.29 3.16 -2.84
CA VAL A 34 -5.67 2.79 -1.58
C VAL A 34 -4.41 3.60 -1.44
N PHE A 35 -4.35 4.43 -0.40
CA PHE A 35 -3.14 5.15 0.00
C PHE A 35 -2.56 4.53 1.26
N VAL A 36 -1.25 4.65 1.42
CA VAL A 36 -0.51 4.16 2.56
C VAL A 36 0.25 5.32 3.14
N GLU A 37 0.04 5.57 4.43
CA GLU A 37 0.76 6.59 5.17
C GLU A 37 1.73 5.90 6.14
N VAL A 38 3.01 6.25 6.07
CA VAL A 38 4.04 5.75 6.99
C VAL A 38 4.45 6.90 7.90
N SER A 39 4.20 6.76 9.20
CA SER A 39 4.52 7.78 10.21
C SER A 39 5.79 7.40 10.98
N THR A 40 6.64 8.39 11.27
CA THR A 40 7.90 8.20 12.01
C THR A 40 7.90 8.91 13.36
N ASP A 41 8.80 8.49 14.26
CA ASP A 41 9.02 9.08 15.59
C ASP A 41 9.49 10.55 15.56
N GLU A 42 10.09 10.97 14.45
CA GLU A 42 10.52 12.35 14.20
C GLU A 42 9.37 13.24 13.68
N GLY A 43 8.15 12.70 13.54
CA GLY A 43 6.97 13.43 13.04
C GLY A 43 6.92 13.58 11.53
N ILE A 44 7.79 12.87 10.79
CA ILE A 44 7.78 12.83 9.33
C ILE A 44 6.80 11.74 8.86
N THR A 45 5.99 12.07 7.87
CA THR A 45 5.04 11.16 7.21
C THR A 45 5.37 10.99 5.74
N GLY A 46 5.48 9.75 5.29
CA GLY A 46 5.59 9.40 3.87
C GLY A 46 4.31 8.81 3.32
N TRP A 47 4.08 8.95 2.02
CA TRP A 47 2.84 8.55 1.35
C TRP A 47 3.11 7.66 0.14
N GLY A 48 2.40 6.55 0.07
CA GLY A 48 2.44 5.61 -1.06
C GLY A 48 1.05 5.34 -1.61
N GLU A 49 0.98 4.92 -2.87
CA GLU A 49 -0.26 4.58 -3.56
C GLU A 49 -0.28 3.11 -4.00
N ILE A 50 -1.44 2.47 -3.84
CA ILE A 50 -1.76 1.18 -4.46
C ILE A 50 -2.95 1.37 -5.40
N THR A 51 -2.73 1.10 -6.68
CA THR A 51 -3.81 0.94 -7.65
C THR A 51 -4.35 -0.49 -7.59
N GLY A 52 -5.56 -0.66 -7.07
CA GLY A 52 -6.29 -1.91 -7.12
C GLY A 52 -7.43 -1.88 -8.13
N THR A 53 -7.71 -3.03 -8.75
CA THR A 53 -8.74 -3.17 -9.80
C THR A 53 -10.09 -3.66 -9.28
N SER A 54 -10.15 -4.15 -8.04
CA SER A 54 -11.38 -4.72 -7.43
C SER A 54 -11.49 -4.38 -5.95
N ALA A 55 -12.72 -4.11 -5.51
CA ALA A 55 -13.03 -3.76 -4.13
C ALA A 55 -12.71 -4.89 -3.12
N VAL A 56 -12.71 -6.15 -3.56
CA VAL A 56 -12.29 -7.27 -2.71
C VAL A 56 -10.77 -7.23 -2.50
N SER A 57 -10.02 -6.99 -3.56
CA SER A 57 -8.56 -6.89 -3.51
C SER A 57 -8.11 -5.72 -2.61
N ASN A 58 -8.75 -4.56 -2.72
CA ASN A 58 -8.44 -3.39 -1.90
C ASN A 58 -8.59 -3.66 -0.40
N ARG A 59 -9.66 -4.36 0.01
CA ARG A 59 -9.89 -4.71 1.41
C ARG A 59 -8.85 -5.70 1.93
N THR A 60 -8.49 -6.71 1.14
CA THR A 60 -7.43 -7.66 1.48
C THR A 60 -6.09 -6.96 1.65
N VAL A 61 -5.75 -6.04 0.75
CA VAL A 61 -4.53 -5.23 0.83
C VAL A 61 -4.51 -4.35 2.07
N CYS A 62 -5.63 -3.67 2.39
CA CYS A 62 -5.73 -2.86 3.61
C CYS A 62 -5.55 -3.70 4.89
N ALA A 63 -6.09 -4.92 4.93
CA ALA A 63 -5.87 -5.84 6.04
C ALA A 63 -4.40 -6.29 6.13
N GLY A 64 -3.79 -6.65 4.99
CA GLY A 64 -2.39 -7.01 4.91
C GLY A 64 -1.46 -5.90 5.38
N LEU A 65 -1.71 -4.65 4.99
CA LEU A 65 -0.94 -3.47 5.41
C LEU A 65 -0.94 -3.29 6.93
N ARG A 66 -2.05 -3.57 7.61
CA ARG A 66 -2.12 -3.48 9.08
C ARG A 66 -1.21 -4.50 9.75
N HIS A 67 -1.19 -5.74 9.25
CA HIS A 67 -0.28 -6.76 9.80
C HIS A 67 1.18 -6.51 9.44
N VAL A 68 1.46 -5.99 8.26
CA VAL A 68 2.83 -5.58 7.89
C VAL A 68 3.30 -4.41 8.76
N SER A 69 2.41 -3.46 9.11
CA SER A 69 2.73 -2.38 10.04
C SER A 69 3.31 -2.91 11.36
N GLU A 70 2.70 -3.95 11.94
CA GLU A 70 3.17 -4.56 13.19
C GLU A 70 4.56 -5.18 13.04
N GLN A 71 4.95 -5.59 11.83
CA GLN A 71 6.27 -6.19 11.59
C GLN A 71 7.37 -5.15 11.39
N ILE A 72 7.04 -3.98 10.83
CA ILE A 72 8.02 -2.93 10.49
C ILE A 72 8.07 -1.80 11.52
N GLU A 73 7.20 -1.81 12.52
CA GLU A 73 7.26 -0.90 13.65
C GLU A 73 8.62 -1.00 14.36
N GLY A 74 9.27 0.14 14.56
CA GLY A 74 10.59 0.24 15.17
C GLY A 74 11.78 0.12 14.21
N ASP A 75 11.55 -0.26 12.95
CA ASP A 75 12.61 -0.27 11.92
C ASP A 75 12.99 1.16 11.50
N ASP A 76 14.26 1.37 11.09
CA ASP A 76 14.72 2.64 10.54
C ASP A 76 14.24 2.77 9.07
N PRO A 77 13.41 3.76 8.73
CA PRO A 77 12.87 3.92 7.38
C PRO A 77 13.95 4.18 6.32
N ARG A 78 15.16 4.61 6.70
CA ARG A 78 16.27 4.82 5.77
C ARG A 78 16.83 3.50 5.21
N LEU A 79 16.52 2.37 5.83
CA LEU A 79 16.97 1.04 5.41
C LEU A 79 15.94 0.39 4.48
N ILE A 80 15.64 1.07 3.38
CA ILE A 80 14.59 0.68 2.41
C ILE A 80 14.74 -0.77 1.96
N GLU A 81 15.93 -1.17 1.49
CA GLU A 81 16.21 -2.54 1.02
C GLU A 81 16.06 -3.60 2.12
N MET A 82 16.37 -3.25 3.37
CA MET A 82 16.20 -4.17 4.50
C MET A 82 14.71 -4.40 4.77
N ILE A 83 13.92 -3.32 4.80
CA ILE A 83 12.47 -3.38 5.00
C ILE A 83 11.81 -4.13 3.84
N TRP A 84 12.20 -3.84 2.60
CA TRP A 84 11.74 -4.53 1.41
C TRP A 84 11.95 -6.05 1.52
N ASN A 85 13.19 -6.47 1.84
CA ASN A 85 13.52 -7.89 2.00
C ASN A 85 12.78 -8.54 3.17
N LYS A 86 12.60 -7.82 4.28
CA LYS A 86 11.89 -8.30 5.46
C LYS A 86 10.42 -8.59 5.11
N ILE A 87 9.74 -7.65 4.46
CA ILE A 87 8.35 -7.82 4.03
C ILE A 87 8.28 -8.91 2.96
N PHE A 88 9.13 -8.88 1.93
CA PHE A 88 9.14 -9.89 0.87
C PHE A 88 9.28 -11.31 1.43
N ARG A 89 10.16 -11.52 2.41
CA ARG A 89 10.36 -12.81 3.06
C ARG A 89 9.20 -13.22 3.96
N ALA A 90 8.50 -12.28 4.59
CA ALA A 90 7.29 -12.58 5.36
C ALA A 90 6.18 -13.19 4.49
N PHE A 91 6.10 -12.83 3.20
CA PHE A 91 5.13 -13.35 2.25
C PHE A 91 5.57 -14.64 1.52
N THR A 92 6.68 -15.27 1.92
CA THR A 92 7.26 -16.46 1.23
C THR A 92 6.22 -17.57 1.00
N TYR A 93 5.37 -17.86 1.99
CA TYR A 93 4.36 -18.92 1.92
C TYR A 93 3.01 -18.48 1.32
N MET A 94 2.79 -17.17 1.16
CA MET A 94 1.59 -16.60 0.54
C MET A 94 1.76 -16.40 -0.98
N GLY A 95 2.97 -16.62 -1.48
CA GLY A 95 3.36 -16.36 -2.86
C GLY A 95 4.07 -15.01 -3.00
N SER A 96 5.22 -15.03 -3.66
CA SER A 96 6.04 -13.85 -3.98
C SER A 96 5.52 -13.02 -5.15
N ARG A 97 4.36 -13.41 -5.71
CA ARG A 97 3.75 -12.76 -6.88
C ARG A 97 2.25 -12.58 -6.64
N GLY A 98 1.74 -11.40 -6.94
CA GLY A 98 0.32 -11.10 -6.90
C GLY A 98 0.01 -9.70 -6.37
N ALA A 99 -1.24 -9.30 -6.52
CA ALA A 99 -1.76 -7.99 -6.11
C ALA A 99 -1.78 -7.78 -4.59
N SER A 100 -1.56 -8.82 -3.79
CA SER A 100 -1.44 -8.72 -2.34
C SER A 100 0.01 -8.37 -1.96
N THR A 101 0.95 -9.27 -2.19
CA THR A 101 2.35 -9.11 -1.75
C THR A 101 3.06 -7.94 -2.43
N ASN A 102 3.06 -7.87 -3.76
CA ASN A 102 3.84 -6.85 -4.48
C ASN A 102 3.26 -5.45 -4.29
N ASN A 103 1.93 -5.31 -4.30
CA ASN A 103 1.32 -4.00 -4.12
C ASN A 103 1.60 -3.42 -2.73
N ILE A 104 1.56 -4.26 -1.69
CA ILE A 104 1.86 -3.83 -0.31
C ILE A 104 3.31 -3.37 -0.20
N ILE A 105 4.25 -4.16 -0.72
CA ILE A 105 5.68 -3.82 -0.68
C ILE A 105 5.94 -2.55 -1.47
N SER A 106 5.43 -2.43 -2.70
CA SER A 106 5.63 -1.25 -3.55
C SER A 106 5.08 0.03 -2.93
N ALA A 107 3.94 -0.01 -2.25
CA ALA A 107 3.42 1.20 -1.63
C ALA A 107 4.18 1.62 -0.38
N ILE A 108 4.71 0.66 0.39
CA ILE A 108 5.61 0.97 1.50
C ILE A 108 6.92 1.55 0.94
N ASP A 109 7.47 0.96 -0.12
CA ASP A 109 8.69 1.42 -0.79
C ASP A 109 8.56 2.85 -1.34
N ILE A 110 7.42 3.20 -1.94
CA ILE A 110 7.13 4.57 -2.39
C ILE A 110 7.00 5.54 -1.20
N ALA A 111 6.53 5.06 -0.04
CA ALA A 111 6.31 5.88 1.14
C ALA A 111 7.55 6.08 2.02
N LEU A 112 8.61 5.30 1.82
CA LEU A 112 9.88 5.40 2.57
C LEU A 112 10.88 6.32 1.86
#